data_AF-A0A841H4K3-F1
#
_entry.id   AF-A0A841H4K3-F1
#
_cell.length_a   1.000
_cell.length_b   1.000
_cell.length_c   1.000
_cell.angle_alpha   90.00
_cell.angle_beta   90.00
_cell.angle_gamma   90.00
#
_symmetry.space_group_name_H-M   'P 1'
#
loop_
_entity.id
_entity.type
_entity.pdbx_description
1 polymer ?
#
loop_
_entity_poly.entity_id
_entity_poly.type
_entity_poly.pdbx_seq_one_letter_code
_entity_poly.pdbx_strand_id
1 'polypeptide(L)'
;MTIRLETPDATFRLTPEERARVRPDLDVDALEQLLAQVTSDVRPVLLQMHMAQQGEGVEGLRPMRMGDPALQPLLDEVWAPVWMAAGIEAIRREPRDFPGKELARQRLQDPSSPINRP
;
A
#
# COMPACT_ATOMS: atom_id res chain seq x y z
N MET A 1 4.22 -4.98 17.31
CA MET A 1 5.57 -4.97 16.73
C MET A 1 5.86 -3.52 16.37
N THR A 2 6.82 -2.88 17.02
CA THR A 2 7.13 -1.45 16.79
C THR A 2 8.22 -1.37 15.73
N ILE A 3 7.87 -0.89 14.54
CA ILE A 3 8.84 -0.63 13.47
C ILE A 3 9.72 0.53 13.94
N ARG A 4 11.04 0.34 13.93
CA ARG A 4 12.01 1.40 14.21
C ARG A 4 12.44 2.01 12.88
N LEU A 5 12.57 3.34 12.82
CA LEU A 5 13.11 4.04 11.67
C LEU A 5 14.64 4.09 11.80
N GLU A 6 15.35 3.67 10.75
CA GLU A 6 16.74 4.07 10.51
C GLU A 6 16.75 5.21 9.49
N THR A 7 17.93 5.76 9.19
CA THR A 7 18.11 6.75 8.13
C THR A 7 17.43 6.24 6.84
N PRO A 8 16.43 6.96 6.31
CA PRO A 8 15.73 6.55 5.10
C PRO A 8 16.71 6.29 3.95
N ASP A 9 16.56 5.15 3.30
CA ASP A 9 17.32 4.79 2.10
C ASP A 9 16.50 5.17 0.88
N ALA A 10 16.53 6.45 0.52
CA ALA A 10 15.80 6.98 -0.64
C ALA A 10 16.21 6.31 -1.98
N THR A 11 17.33 5.59 -2.00
CA THR A 11 17.85 4.88 -3.17
C THR A 11 17.35 3.45 -3.29
N PHE A 12 16.67 2.92 -2.26
CA PHE A 12 16.14 1.58 -2.28
C PHE A 12 15.14 1.40 -3.42
N ARG A 13 15.33 0.34 -4.21
CA ARG A 13 14.43 -0.08 -5.29
C ARG A 13 14.33 -1.61 -5.26
N LEU A 14 13.15 -2.12 -5.56
CA LEU A 14 12.95 -3.56 -5.69
C LEU A 14 13.64 -4.03 -6.97
N THR A 15 14.18 -5.25 -6.93
CA THR A 15 14.65 -5.90 -8.15
C THR A 15 13.47 -6.16 -9.10
N PRO A 16 13.70 -6.27 -10.42
CA PRO A 16 12.63 -6.61 -11.37
C PRO A 16 11.87 -7.89 -11.00
N GLU A 17 12.58 -8.88 -10.44
CA GLU A 17 12.00 -10.14 -9.97
C GLU A 17 11.08 -9.95 -8.75
N GLU A 18 11.49 -9.14 -7.78
CA GLU A 18 10.65 -8.80 -6.62
C GLU A 18 9.43 -7.99 -7.05
N ARG A 19 9.60 -7.00 -7.92
CA ARG A 19 8.49 -6.20 -8.46
C ARG A 19 7.45 -7.09 -9.16
N ALA A 20 7.88 -8.09 -9.92
CA ALA A 20 6.98 -9.03 -10.60
C ALA A 20 6.21 -9.94 -9.63
N ARG A 21 6.67 -10.07 -8.37
CA ARG A 21 6.03 -10.89 -7.32
C ARG A 21 5.11 -10.08 -6.41
N VAL A 22 5.18 -8.75 -6.44
CA VAL A 22 4.23 -7.88 -5.72
C VAL A 22 2.83 -8.11 -6.30
N ARG A 23 1.81 -8.01 -5.45
CA ARG A 23 0.42 -8.13 -5.92
C ARG A 23 0.15 -7.09 -7.02
N PRO A 24 -0.52 -7.49 -8.14
CA PRO A 24 -0.69 -6.62 -9.30
C PRO A 24 -1.68 -5.47 -9.07
N ASP A 25 -2.46 -5.52 -7.99
CA ASP A 25 -3.45 -4.51 -7.61
C ASP A 25 -2.87 -3.40 -6.70
N LEU A 26 -1.57 -3.48 -6.36
CA LEU A 26 -0.88 -2.50 -5.52
C LEU A 26 -0.11 -1.47 -6.32
N ASP A 27 0.07 -0.29 -5.72
CA ASP A 27 1.04 0.69 -6.20
C ASP A 27 2.46 0.26 -5.75
N VAL A 28 3.22 -0.31 -6.69
CA VAL A 28 4.58 -0.80 -6.45
C VAL A 28 5.55 0.34 -6.15
N ASP A 29 5.34 1.52 -6.73
CA ASP A 29 6.23 2.66 -6.53
C ASP A 29 6.02 3.28 -5.14
N ALA A 30 4.77 3.35 -4.67
CA ALA A 30 4.46 3.68 -3.28
C ALA A 30 5.05 2.64 -2.30
N LEU A 31 5.04 1.35 -2.67
CA LEU A 31 5.62 0.28 -1.85
C LEU A 31 7.13 0.44 -1.73
N GLU A 32 7.83 0.78 -2.82
CA GLU A 32 9.26 1.10 -2.78
C GLU A 32 9.56 2.29 -1.88
N GLN A 33 8.73 3.35 -1.94
CA GLN A 33 8.87 4.50 -1.04
C GLN A 33 8.65 4.11 0.42
N LEU A 34 7.67 3.26 0.71
CA LEU A 34 7.43 2.74 2.06
C LEU A 34 8.64 1.92 2.56
N LEU A 35 9.18 1.04 1.71
CA LEU A 35 10.33 0.19 2.04
C LEU A 35 11.62 1.01 2.23
N ALA A 36 11.77 2.12 1.49
CA ALA A 36 12.86 3.06 1.65
C ALA A 36 12.89 3.73 3.05
N GLN A 37 11.73 3.88 3.71
CA GLN A 37 11.64 4.50 5.03
C GLN A 37 11.84 3.54 6.20
N VAL A 38 11.79 2.22 5.97
CA VAL A 38 11.97 1.23 7.04
C VAL A 38 13.38 0.64 7.03
N THR A 39 13.77 0.12 8.19
CA THR A 39 15.05 -0.56 8.41
C THR A 39 15.18 -1.81 7.54
N SER A 40 16.43 -2.17 7.21
CA SER A 40 16.72 -3.29 6.32
C SER A 40 16.23 -4.65 6.84
N ASP A 41 16.09 -4.82 8.16
CA ASP A 41 15.53 -6.01 8.81
C ASP A 41 14.00 -6.10 8.69
N VAL A 42 13.31 -4.97 8.61
CA VAL A 42 11.84 -4.90 8.47
C VAL A 42 11.41 -5.00 7.00
N ARG A 43 12.22 -4.48 6.07
CA ARG A 43 11.93 -4.53 4.61
C ARG A 43 11.46 -5.90 4.10
N PRO A 44 12.18 -7.02 4.34
CA PRO A 44 11.76 -8.31 3.80
C PRO A 44 10.42 -8.78 4.38
N VAL A 45 10.16 -8.48 5.67
CA VAL A 45 8.89 -8.81 6.32
C VAL A 45 7.76 -8.02 5.68
N LEU A 46 7.94 -6.71 5.50
CA LEU A 46 6.92 -5.85 4.92
C LEU A 46 6.68 -6.18 3.45
N LEU A 47 7.74 -6.43 2.67
CA LEU A 47 7.63 -6.85 1.28
C LEU A 47 6.86 -8.17 1.16
N GLN A 48 7.15 -9.17 2.00
CA GLN A 48 6.48 -10.47 1.99
C GLN A 48 4.97 -10.35 2.23
N MET A 49 4.51 -9.37 3.01
CA MET A 49 3.07 -9.12 3.24
C MET A 49 2.35 -8.56 2.00
N HIS A 50 3.08 -7.98 1.06
CA HIS A 50 2.55 -7.36 -0.16
C HIS A 50 2.83 -8.19 -1.41
N MET A 51 3.49 -9.34 -1.27
CA MET A 51 3.67 -10.30 -2.36
C MET A 51 2.36 -11.03 -2.67
N ALA A 52 2.15 -11.37 -3.93
CA ALA A 52 0.99 -12.14 -4.37
C ALA A 52 0.95 -13.52 -3.71
N GLN A 53 -0.06 -13.75 -2.86
CA GLN A 53 -0.47 -15.10 -2.48
C GLN A 53 -1.56 -15.56 -3.46
N GLN A 54 -1.51 -16.82 -3.89
CA GLN A 54 -2.49 -17.33 -4.85
C GLN A 54 -3.91 -17.22 -4.29
N GLY A 55 -4.79 -16.53 -5.02
CA GLY A 55 -6.23 -16.44 -4.70
C GLY A 55 -6.66 -15.28 -3.80
N GLU A 56 -5.76 -14.37 -3.40
CA GLU A 56 -6.14 -13.23 -2.54
C GLU A 56 -6.53 -11.99 -3.35
N GLY A 57 -7.83 -11.68 -3.40
CA GLY A 57 -8.35 -10.36 -3.79
C GLY A 57 -8.41 -9.39 -2.61
N VAL A 58 -9.42 -8.52 -2.58
CA VAL A 58 -9.75 -7.62 -1.46
C VAL A 58 -10.05 -8.40 -0.16
N GLU A 59 -10.44 -9.68 -0.29
CA GLU A 59 -10.76 -10.57 0.83
C GLU A 59 -9.53 -10.99 1.66
N GLY A 60 -8.33 -10.93 1.08
CA GLY A 60 -7.07 -11.20 1.78
C GLY A 60 -6.56 -10.00 2.58
N LEU A 61 -7.20 -8.84 2.47
CA LEU A 61 -6.82 -7.65 3.22
C LEU A 61 -6.95 -7.90 4.72
N ARG A 62 -5.88 -7.58 5.45
CA ARG A 62 -5.93 -7.48 6.91
C ARG A 62 -5.87 -6.02 7.32
N PRO A 63 -6.68 -5.58 8.31
CA PRO A 63 -6.55 -4.24 8.86
C PRO A 63 -5.12 -4.08 9.37
N MET A 64 -4.39 -3.18 8.74
CA MET A 64 -3.01 -2.86 9.07
C MET A 64 -2.91 -1.37 9.30
N ARG A 65 -2.29 -1.00 10.41
CA ARG A 65 -1.89 0.37 10.68
C ARG A 65 -0.42 0.40 10.99
N MET A 66 0.25 1.42 10.47
CA MET A 66 1.61 1.71 10.87
C MET A 66 1.56 2.36 12.25
N GLY A 67 2.40 1.88 13.17
CA GLY A 67 2.59 2.57 14.46
C GLY A 67 3.23 3.95 14.28
N ASP A 68 3.87 4.18 13.14
CA ASP A 68 4.48 5.44 12.77
C ASP A 68 3.54 6.28 11.86
N PRO A 69 3.15 7.49 12.28
CA PRO A 69 2.25 8.35 11.50
C PRO A 69 2.85 8.82 10.17
N ALA A 70 4.18 8.86 10.02
CA ALA A 70 4.81 9.24 8.76
C ALA A 70 4.73 8.13 7.70
N LEU A 71 4.63 6.86 8.12
CA LEU A 71 4.54 5.72 7.22
C LEU A 71 3.10 5.39 6.81
N GLN A 72 2.12 5.78 7.61
CA GLN A 72 0.71 5.50 7.33
C GLN A 72 0.24 6.05 5.96
N PRO A 73 0.56 7.30 5.57
CA PRO A 73 0.20 7.80 4.25
C PRO A 73 0.80 6.99 3.11
N LEU A 74 2.04 6.51 3.24
CA LEU A 74 2.68 5.67 2.22
C LEU A 74 2.00 4.30 2.13
N LEU A 75 1.65 3.70 3.27
CA LEU A 75 0.86 2.47 3.28
C LEU A 75 -0.52 2.69 2.65
N ASP A 76 -1.14 3.86 2.87
CA ASP A 76 -2.42 4.19 2.25
C ASP A 76 -2.30 4.31 0.72
N GLU A 77 -1.23 4.90 0.22
CA GLU A 77 -0.94 4.97 -1.22
C GLU A 77 -0.79 3.59 -1.85
N VAL A 78 -0.08 2.67 -1.18
CA VAL A 78 0.13 1.28 -1.66
C VAL A 78 -1.20 0.57 -1.94
N TRP A 79 -2.18 0.75 -1.05
CA TRP A 79 -3.45 0.02 -1.08
C TRP A 79 -4.62 0.80 -1.71
N ALA A 80 -4.47 2.11 -1.93
CA ALA A 80 -5.53 2.92 -2.52
C ALA A 80 -6.02 2.39 -3.88
N PRO A 81 -5.17 1.93 -4.82
CA PRO A 81 -5.63 1.39 -6.10
C PRO A 81 -6.59 0.20 -5.97
N VAL A 82 -6.37 -0.69 -4.99
CA VAL A 82 -7.25 -1.83 -4.70
C VAL A 82 -8.68 -1.35 -4.38
N TRP A 83 -8.80 -0.35 -3.52
CA TRP A 83 -10.09 0.23 -3.15
C TRP A 83 -10.72 1.06 -4.27
N MET A 84 -9.90 1.75 -5.07
CA MET A 84 -10.38 2.47 -6.24
C MET A 84 -10.98 1.52 -7.27
N ALA A 85 -10.33 0.39 -7.53
CA ALA A 85 -10.84 -0.66 -8.41
C ALA A 85 -12.13 -1.32 -7.85
N ALA A 86 -12.21 -1.52 -6.53
CA ALA A 86 -13.41 -2.04 -5.87
C ALA A 86 -14.61 -1.06 -5.93
N GLY A 87 -14.32 0.25 -5.96
CA GLY A 87 -15.30 1.31 -6.14
C GLY A 87 -15.99 1.79 -4.87
N ILE A 88 -16.73 2.91 -4.99
CA ILE A 88 -17.29 3.65 -3.85
C ILE A 88 -18.29 2.84 -3.04
N GLU A 89 -19.05 1.95 -3.68
CA GLU A 89 -20.04 1.10 -3.01
C GLU A 89 -19.37 0.01 -2.16
N ALA A 90 -18.26 -0.57 -2.63
CA ALA A 90 -17.48 -1.52 -1.84
C ALA A 90 -16.87 -0.83 -0.61
N ILE A 91 -16.32 0.38 -0.79
CA ILE A 91 -15.79 1.20 0.30
C ILE A 91 -16.87 1.49 1.36
N ARG A 92 -18.09 1.87 0.94
CA ARG A 92 -19.21 2.16 1.85
C ARG A 92 -19.67 0.94 2.64
N ARG A 93 -19.65 -0.23 2.01
CA ARG A 93 -20.07 -1.49 2.64
C ARG A 93 -19.04 -2.06 3.59
N GLU A 94 -17.78 -1.64 3.51
CA GLU A 94 -16.71 -2.11 4.38
C GLU A 94 -16.59 -1.22 5.64
N PRO A 95 -17.07 -1.66 6.81
CA PRO A 95 -17.01 -0.86 8.04
C PRO A 95 -15.61 -0.81 8.65
N ARG A 96 -14.71 -1.76 8.33
CA ARG A 96 -13.37 -1.81 8.93
C ARG A 96 -12.47 -0.75 8.32
N ASP A 97 -11.55 -0.23 9.12
CA ASP A 97 -10.54 0.70 8.64
C ASP A 97 -9.35 -0.07 8.03
N PHE A 98 -9.26 -0.02 6.71
CA PHE A 98 -8.21 -0.66 5.92
C PHE A 98 -7.30 0.41 5.32
N PRO A 99 -6.00 0.10 5.14
CA PRO A 99 -5.08 1.02 4.49
C PRO A 99 -5.61 1.41 3.10
N GLY A 100 -5.44 2.68 2.77
CA GLY A 100 -5.79 3.24 1.46
C GLY A 100 -7.28 3.44 1.22
N LYS A 101 -8.17 2.95 2.11
CA LYS A 101 -9.62 3.03 1.92
C LYS A 101 -10.13 4.47 1.89
N GLU A 102 -9.74 5.28 2.89
CA GLU A 102 -10.16 6.68 2.95
C GLU A 102 -9.53 7.52 1.85
N LEU A 103 -8.28 7.23 1.49
CA LEU A 103 -7.60 7.89 0.38
C LEU A 103 -8.30 7.59 -0.96
N ALA A 104 -8.62 6.32 -1.22
CA ALA A 104 -9.39 5.92 -2.40
C ALA A 104 -10.78 6.57 -2.41
N ARG A 105 -11.46 6.65 -1.26
CA ARG A 105 -12.76 7.34 -1.13
C ARG A 105 -12.66 8.79 -1.57
N GLN A 106 -11.64 9.52 -1.10
CA GLN A 106 -11.39 10.91 -1.46
C GLN A 106 -11.13 11.04 -2.97
N ARG A 107 -10.27 10.20 -3.53
CA ARG A 107 -9.93 10.21 -4.97
C ARG A 107 -11.12 9.90 -5.87
N LEU A 108 -11.97 8.96 -5.48
CA LEU A 108 -13.18 8.63 -6.24
C LEU A 108 -14.26 9.73 -6.15
N GLN A 109 -14.25 10.53 -5.08
CA GLN A 109 -15.16 11.65 -4.87
C GLN A 109 -14.67 12.94 -5.53
N ASP A 110 -13.35 13.08 -5.74
CA ASP A 110 -12.74 14.20 -6.45
C ASP A 110 -11.98 13.73 -7.71
N PRO A 111 -12.67 13.69 -8.88
CA PRO A 111 -12.05 13.30 -10.15
C PRO A 111 -10.97 14.28 -10.65
N SER A 112 -10.75 15.40 -9.96
CA SER A 112 -9.69 16.38 -10.26
C SER A 112 -8.35 16.00 -9.62
N SER A 113 -8.32 14.97 -8.77
CA SER A 113 -7.12 14.50 -8.10
C SER A 113 -6.20 13.80 -9.12
N PRO A 114 -4.90 14.17 -9.21
CA PRO A 114 -4.05 13.84 -10.35
C PRO A 114 -3.54 12.40 -10.32
N ILE A 115 -4.38 11.41 -10.66
CA ILE A 115 -3.95 10.05 -11.01
C ILE A 115 -4.77 9.58 -12.21
N ASN A 116 -4.53 10.22 -13.34
CA ASN A 116 -4.81 9.67 -14.67
C ASN A 116 -3.87 10.41 -15.62
N ARG A 117 -2.60 9.99 -15.65
CA ARG A 117 -1.82 10.14 -16.87
C ARG A 117 -1.81 8.78 -17.57
N PRO A 118 -2.34 8.70 -18.80
CA PRO A 118 -2.29 7.50 -19.61
C PRO A 118 -0.84 7.10 -19.95
#